data_AF-A0A380EKC1-F1
#
_entry.id   AF-A0A380EKC1-F1
#
_cell.length_a   1.000
_cell.length_b   1.000
_cell.length_c   1.000
_cell.angle_alpha   90.00
_cell.angle_beta   90.00
_cell.angle_gamma   90.00
#
_symmetry.space_group_name_H-M   'P 1'
#
loop_
_entity.id
_entity.type
_entity.pdbx_description
1 polymer ?
#
loop_
_entity_poly.entity_id
_entity_poly.type
_entity_poly.pdbx_seq_one_letter_code
_entity_poly.pdbx_strand_id
1 'polypeptide(L)'
;MERARKEVNYAANTDAVATLFSTKKNFTKDNTVDDVIELSDKLYNLKNKPDKSTITIQIGKPTINTKKAFYDDNRPIEYGVHSKDE
;
A
#
# COMPACT_ATOMS: atom_id res chain seq x y z
N MET A 1 17.90 9.44 -21.52
CA MET A 1 17.09 9.45 -20.28
C MET A 1 17.74 10.23 -19.14
N GLU A 2 19.01 10.00 -18.80
CA GLU A 2 19.67 10.70 -17.68
C GLU A 2 19.77 12.22 -17.83
N ARG A 3 20.11 12.74 -19.03
CA ARG A 3 20.12 14.20 -19.31
C ARG A 3 18.76 14.84 -19.10
N ALA A 4 17.70 14.25 -19.68
CA ALA A 4 16.33 14.73 -19.50
C ALA A 4 15.90 14.73 -18.01
N ARG A 5 16.26 13.68 -17.25
CA ARG A 5 15.97 13.62 -15.80
C ARG A 5 16.68 14.74 -15.01
N LYS A 6 17.92 15.08 -15.37
CA LYS A 6 18.66 16.19 -14.75
C LYS A 6 18.07 17.55 -15.12
N GLU A 7 17.64 17.74 -16.36
CA GLU A 7 17.05 18.99 -16.85
C GLU A 7 15.69 19.30 -16.22
N VAL A 8 14.91 18.27 -15.85
CA VAL A 8 13.62 18.44 -15.16
C VAL A 8 13.67 18.25 -13.65
N ASN A 9 14.88 18.16 -13.05
CA ASN A 9 15.05 17.85 -11.62
C ASN A 9 14.25 16.61 -11.15
N TYR A 10 14.16 15.58 -12.00
CA TYR A 10 13.39 14.38 -11.69
C TYR A 10 14.10 13.55 -10.61
N ALA A 11 13.58 13.64 -9.38
CA ALA A 11 13.84 12.65 -8.34
C ALA A 11 12.86 11.48 -8.56
N ALA A 12 13.37 10.29 -8.87
CA ALA A 12 12.53 9.11 -8.99
C ALA A 12 11.92 8.77 -7.61
N ASN A 13 10.62 9.00 -7.48
CA ASN A 13 9.82 8.52 -6.37
C ASN A 13 9.23 7.17 -6.77
N THR A 14 9.20 6.23 -5.85
CA THR A 14 8.57 4.93 -6.07
C THR A 14 7.33 4.84 -5.20
N ASP A 15 6.18 4.61 -5.81
CA ASP A 15 4.96 4.32 -5.05
C ASP A 15 4.81 2.79 -4.95
N ALA A 16 4.84 2.29 -3.72
CA ALA A 16 4.66 0.88 -3.41
C ALA A 16 3.27 0.69 -2.78
N VAL A 17 2.40 -0.04 -3.49
CA VAL A 17 1.07 -0.39 -3.00
C VAL A 17 1.00 -1.89 -2.77
N ALA A 18 0.83 -2.32 -1.52
CA ALA A 18 0.69 -3.72 -1.17
C ALA A 18 -0.77 -4.17 -1.28
N THR A 19 -1.05 -5.22 -2.06
CA THR A 19 -2.39 -5.81 -2.21
C THR A 19 -2.53 -7.09 -1.39
N LEU A 20 -3.09 -6.99 -0.18
CA LEU A 20 -3.17 -8.08 0.80
C LEU A 20 -4.58 -8.69 0.91
N PHE A 21 -4.68 -10.01 0.91
CA PHE A 21 -5.96 -10.71 1.13
C PHE A 21 -6.13 -11.05 2.61
N SER A 22 -7.24 -10.63 3.21
CA SER A 22 -7.57 -11.02 4.58
C SER A 22 -7.76 -12.54 4.68
N THR A 23 -7.39 -13.14 5.80
CA THR A 23 -7.67 -14.57 6.10
C THR A 23 -8.98 -14.75 6.88
N LYS A 24 -9.64 -13.66 7.30
CA LYS A 24 -10.91 -13.68 8.04
C LYS A 24 -12.05 -14.14 7.14
N LYS A 25 -12.81 -15.17 7.57
CA LYS A 25 -13.99 -15.68 6.85
C LYS A 25 -15.14 -14.66 6.81
N ASN A 26 -15.31 -13.87 7.87
CA ASN A 26 -16.33 -12.82 8.05
C ASN A 26 -15.72 -11.41 7.94
N PHE A 27 -14.84 -11.20 6.96
CA PHE A 27 -14.20 -9.90 6.74
C PHE A 27 -15.23 -8.77 6.59
N THR A 28 -15.06 -7.72 7.39
CA THR A 28 -15.68 -6.41 7.19
C THR A 28 -14.61 -5.34 7.33
N LYS A 29 -14.87 -4.13 6.82
CA LYS A 29 -13.91 -3.03 6.99
C LYS A 29 -13.75 -2.68 8.47
N ASP A 30 -14.87 -2.60 9.18
CA ASP A 30 -14.92 -2.21 10.59
C ASP A 30 -14.15 -3.18 11.50
N ASN A 31 -14.18 -4.49 11.20
CA ASN A 31 -13.48 -5.48 12.02
C ASN A 31 -12.02 -5.72 11.64
N THR A 32 -11.49 -4.98 10.65
CA THR A 32 -10.12 -5.15 10.14
C THR A 32 -9.34 -3.84 10.10
N VAL A 33 -9.99 -2.69 10.25
CA VAL A 33 -9.32 -1.37 10.21
C VAL A 33 -8.21 -1.25 11.27
N ASP A 34 -8.45 -1.71 12.50
CA ASP A 34 -7.47 -1.66 13.58
C ASP A 34 -6.21 -2.50 13.26
N ASP A 35 -6.39 -3.68 12.67
CA ASP A 35 -5.27 -4.54 12.25
C ASP A 35 -4.39 -3.85 11.19
N VAL A 36 -5.02 -3.10 10.27
CA VAL A 36 -4.32 -2.37 9.20
C VAL A 36 -3.55 -1.19 9.77
N ILE A 37 -4.13 -0.46 10.72
CA ILE A 37 -3.46 0.64 11.43
C ILE A 37 -2.24 0.08 12.17
N GLU A 38 -2.40 -1.01 12.93
CA GLU A 38 -1.31 -1.64 13.68
C GLU A 38 -0.17 -2.12 12.75
N LEU A 39 -0.52 -2.72 11.62
CA LEU A 39 0.45 -3.14 10.61
C LEU A 39 1.18 -1.94 10.00
N SER A 40 0.46 -0.85 9.73
CA SER A 40 1.03 0.38 9.21
C SER A 40 2.05 0.96 10.18
N ASP A 41 1.70 1.10 11.45
CA ASP A 41 2.59 1.63 12.49
C ASP A 41 3.86 0.79 12.64
N LYS A 42 3.73 -0.55 12.59
CA LYS A 42 4.88 -1.46 12.63
C LYS A 42 5.82 -1.22 11.45
N LEU A 43 5.29 -1.06 10.24
CA LEU A 43 6.08 -0.82 9.03
C LEU A 43 6.68 0.60 9.04
N TYR A 44 5.95 1.60 9.53
CA TYR A 44 6.44 2.96 9.74
C TYR A 44 7.59 3.03 10.76
N ASN A 45 7.73 2.06 11.66
CA ASN A 45 8.84 2.00 12.61
C ASN A 45 10.06 1.17 12.13
N LEU A 46 10.01 0.51 10.97
CA LEU A 46 11.15 -0.26 10.43
C LEU A 46 12.33 0.64 10.00
N LYS A 47 13.55 0.34 10.46
CA LYS A 47 14.73 1.17 10.14
C LYS A 47 15.14 1.16 8.66
N ASN A 48 14.88 0.07 7.95
CA ASN A 48 15.32 -0.12 6.56
C ASN A 48 14.15 0.14 5.60
N LYS A 49 13.67 1.39 5.56
CA LYS A 49 12.67 1.81 4.57
C LYS A 49 13.35 2.40 3.33
N PRO A 50 12.73 2.29 2.14
CA PRO A 50 13.22 2.98 0.96
C PRO A 50 13.07 4.51 1.12
N ASP A 51 14.18 5.25 1.06
CA ASP A 51 14.27 6.70 1.33
C ASP A 51 13.45 7.61 0.40
N LYS A 52 12.95 7.10 -0.73
CA LYS A 52 12.23 7.89 -1.75
C LYS A 52 10.99 7.14 -2.21
N SER A 53 10.20 6.66 -1.25
CA SER A 53 9.03 5.86 -1.58
C SER A 53 7.83 6.19 -0.73
N THR A 54 6.68 6.32 -1.38
CA THR A 54 5.38 6.29 -0.72
C THR A 54 5.01 4.83 -0.54
N ILE A 55 4.65 4.42 0.66
CA ILE A 55 4.22 3.05 0.94
C ILE A 55 2.78 3.08 1.42
N THR A 56 1.93 2.32 0.74
CA THR A 56 0.51 2.18 1.05
C THR A 56 0.16 0.70 1.17
N ILE A 57 -0.66 0.36 2.16
CA ILE A 57 -1.21 -0.98 2.33
C ILE A 57 -2.67 -0.96 1.94
N GLN A 58 -3.06 -1.94 1.13
CA GLN A 58 -4.45 -2.22 0.82
C GLN A 58 -4.82 -3.63 1.27
N ILE A 59 -5.79 -3.78 2.18
CA ILE A 59 -6.31 -5.08 2.60
C ILE A 59 -7.75 -5.30 2.11
N GLY A 60 -7.97 -6.40 1.42
CA GLY A 60 -9.24 -6.76 0.81
C GLY A 60 -9.85 -8.02 1.43
N LYS A 61 -10.98 -8.42 0.85
CA LYS A 61 -11.66 -9.69 1.15
C LYS A 61 -10.71 -10.88 0.90
N PRO A 62 -10.98 -12.06 1.48
CA PRO A 62 -10.20 -13.28 1.25
C PRO A 62 -10.26 -13.81 -0.19
N THR A 63 -11.06 -13.23 -1.07
CA THR A 63 -11.35 -13.75 -2.41
C THR A 63 -11.14 -12.69 -3.48
N ILE A 64 -11.00 -13.15 -4.72
CA ILE A 64 -10.96 -12.30 -5.92
C ILE A 64 -11.83 -12.90 -7.01
N ASN A 65 -12.36 -12.06 -7.88
CA ASN A 65 -13.10 -12.53 -9.05
C ASN A 65 -12.14 -13.22 -10.03
N THR A 66 -12.41 -14.49 -10.33
CA THR A 66 -11.56 -15.33 -11.19
C THR A 66 -11.65 -15.00 -12.68
N LYS A 67 -12.71 -14.33 -13.13
CA LYS A 67 -12.88 -13.86 -14.52
C LYS A 67 -12.28 -12.48 -14.75
N LYS A 68 -12.34 -11.63 -13.73
CA LYS A 68 -11.85 -10.24 -13.77
C LYS A 68 -11.11 -9.95 -12.47
N ALA A 69 -9.83 -10.29 -12.43
CA ALA A 69 -9.01 -10.25 -11.21
C ALA A 69 -8.37 -8.87 -10.95
N PHE A 70 -9.14 -7.79 -11.09
CA PHE A 70 -8.67 -6.47 -10.66
C PHE A 70 -8.89 -6.33 -9.15
N TYR A 71 -7.82 -5.99 -8.44
CA TYR A 71 -7.87 -5.91 -6.98
C TYR A 71 -8.74 -4.74 -6.49
N ASP A 72 -8.81 -3.63 -7.23
CA ASP A 72 -9.64 -2.46 -6.87
C ASP A 72 -11.14 -2.80 -6.80
N ASP A 73 -11.60 -3.80 -7.57
CA ASP A 73 -12.98 -4.28 -7.54
C ASP A 73 -13.32 -4.92 -6.18
N ASN A 74 -12.32 -5.32 -5.37
CA ASN A 74 -12.52 -5.79 -3.99
C ASN A 74 -12.82 -4.66 -2.99
N ARG A 75 -12.66 -3.39 -3.39
CA ARG A 75 -12.84 -2.20 -2.55
C ARG A 75 -12.08 -2.34 -1.21
N PRO A 76 -10.75 -2.49 -1.23
CA PRO A 76 -9.96 -2.72 -0.02
C PRO A 76 -10.08 -1.56 0.99
N ILE A 77 -9.63 -1.80 2.22
CA ILE A 77 -9.23 -0.73 3.15
C ILE A 77 -7.86 -0.26 2.66
N GLU A 78 -7.67 1.04 2.52
CA GLU A 78 -6.40 1.64 2.13
C GLU A 78 -5.85 2.46 3.28
N TYR A 79 -4.56 2.30 3.59
CA TYR A 79 -3.90 3.04 4.66
C TYR A 79 -2.45 3.36 4.31
N GLY A 80 -2.05 4.61 4.54
CA GLY A 80 -0.69 5.08 4.32
C GLY A 80 0.26 4.60 5.41
N VAL A 81 1.44 4.15 5.00
CA VAL A 81 2.52 3.71 5.91
C VAL A 81 3.59 4.78 6.04
N HIS A 82 4.04 5.33 4.92
CA HIS A 82 5.09 6.34 4.88
C HIS A 82 4.87 7.19 3.65
N SER A 83 4.86 8.52 3.83
CA SER A 83 4.90 9.47 2.73
C SER A 83 6.30 10.06 2.63
N LYS A 84 6.74 10.32 1.39
CA LYS A 84 7.99 11.04 1.14
C LYS A 84 7.95 12.49 1.66
N ASP A 85 6.75 13.06 1.82
CA ASP A 85 6.54 14.45 2.21
C ASP A 85 6.48 14.66 3.76
N GLU A 86 6.65 13.60 4.55
CA GLU A 86 6.78 13.62 6.03
C GLU A 86 8.24 13.57 6.48
#